data_AF-A0A9E5Z1X1-F1
#
_entry.id   AF-A0A9E5Z1X1-F1
#
_cell.length_a   1.000
_cell.length_b   1.000
_cell.length_c   1.000
_cell.angle_alpha   90.00
_cell.angle_beta   90.00
_cell.angle_gamma   90.00
#
_symmetry.space_group_name_H-M   'P 1'
#
loop_
_entity.id
_entity.type
_entity.pdbx_description
1 polymer ?
#
loop_
_entity_poly.entity_id
_entity_poly.type
_entity_poly.pdbx_seq_one_letter_code
_entity_poly.pdbx_strand_id
1 'polypeptide(L)'
;MSQPEELHEWISFADPELDQTWMIDATFLRSNWTCIYGNGCQGVLDDPAPELHQGCCSYGAHFIDKEDLSSVKKSVKRLTPENWQNFDRGQNGNWLGKEKDGSDVTTSYKGACIFHNRPDFEGGMGCAFHVAASDAGERPMDWKPDVCWQVPLRLEQHQEDED
;
A
#
# COMPACT_ATOMS: atom_id res chain seq x y z
N MET A 1 16.41 34.96 -6.70
CA MET A 1 16.35 34.08 -7.89
C MET A 1 15.10 33.26 -7.70
N SER A 2 14.12 33.40 -8.59
CA SER A 2 12.90 32.58 -8.56
C SER A 2 13.31 31.12 -8.74
N GLN A 3 12.92 30.25 -7.81
CA GLN A 3 12.99 28.81 -8.07
C GLN A 3 12.09 28.52 -9.29
N PRO A 4 12.56 27.72 -10.27
CA PRO A 4 11.69 27.27 -11.35
C PRO A 4 10.48 26.54 -10.77
N GLU A 5 9.29 26.80 -11.33
CA GLU A 5 8.02 26.25 -10.81
C GLU A 5 7.89 24.72 -10.95
N GLU A 6 8.65 24.09 -11.87
CA GLU A 6 8.76 22.63 -11.96
C GLU A 6 10.21 22.20 -12.23
N LEU A 7 10.79 21.43 -11.31
CA LEU A 7 12.17 20.92 -11.35
C LEU A 7 12.19 19.40 -11.61
N HIS A 8 11.29 18.91 -12.47
CA HIS A 8 11.22 17.49 -12.83
C HIS A 8 12.02 17.20 -14.10
N GLU A 9 13.02 16.34 -13.99
CA GLU A 9 13.73 15.75 -15.13
C GLU A 9 13.04 14.43 -15.46
N TRP A 10 12.47 14.34 -16.66
CA TRP A 10 11.79 13.14 -17.16
C TRP A 10 12.69 12.35 -18.11
N ILE A 11 12.70 11.04 -17.94
CA ILE A 11 13.34 10.10 -18.87
C ILE A 11 12.24 9.29 -19.55
N SER A 12 12.29 9.18 -20.87
CA SER A 12 11.37 8.32 -21.61
C SER A 12 12.08 7.29 -22.48
N PHE A 13 11.44 6.13 -22.64
CA PHE A 13 11.88 5.08 -23.56
C PHE A 13 10.69 4.20 -23.97
N ALA A 14 10.74 3.69 -25.20
CA ALA A 14 9.76 2.74 -25.70
C ALA A 14 9.95 1.37 -25.03
N ASP A 15 8.84 0.72 -24.73
CA ASP A 15 8.84 -0.69 -24.31
C ASP A 15 9.20 -1.58 -25.52
N PRO A 16 10.13 -2.54 -25.36
CA PRO A 16 10.55 -3.37 -26.49
C PRO A 16 9.52 -4.45 -26.89
N GLU A 17 8.56 -4.77 -26.04
CA GLU A 17 7.58 -5.84 -26.25
C GLU A 17 6.15 -5.32 -26.42
N LEU A 18 5.86 -4.16 -25.85
CA LEU A 18 4.54 -3.54 -25.85
C LEU A 18 4.56 -2.23 -26.64
N ASP A 19 3.44 -1.89 -27.27
CA ASP A 19 3.28 -0.60 -27.96
C ASP A 19 2.97 0.52 -26.94
N GLN A 20 3.95 0.80 -26.09
CA GLN A 20 3.86 1.81 -25.03
C GLN A 20 5.20 2.53 -24.81
N THR A 21 5.13 3.77 -24.34
CA THR A 21 6.31 4.55 -23.93
C THR A 21 6.26 4.80 -22.44
N TRP A 22 7.32 4.42 -21.74
CA TRP A 22 7.49 4.75 -20.32
C TRP A 22 7.96 6.19 -20.18
N MET A 23 7.37 6.94 -19.24
CA MET A 23 7.84 8.24 -18.80
C MET A 23 8.11 8.19 -17.30
N ILE A 24 9.35 8.48 -16.90
CA ILE A 24 9.83 8.30 -15.53
C ILE A 24 10.39 9.60 -14.98
N ASP A 25 9.95 10.00 -13.79
CA ASP A 25 10.47 11.15 -13.06
C ASP A 25 11.83 10.81 -12.42
N ALA A 26 12.92 11.19 -13.10
CA ALA A 26 14.27 10.97 -12.61
C ALA A 26 14.61 11.89 -11.43
N THR A 27 13.96 13.03 -11.27
CA THR A 27 14.13 13.89 -10.07
C THR A 27 13.64 13.13 -8.84
N PHE A 28 12.43 12.56 -8.89
CA PHE A 28 11.88 11.78 -7.78
C PHE A 28 12.75 10.54 -7.47
N LEU A 29 13.11 9.75 -8.48
CA LEU A 29 13.89 8.52 -8.29
C LEU A 29 15.29 8.76 -7.71
N ARG A 30 15.90 9.93 -7.95
CA ARG A 30 17.20 10.32 -7.40
C ARG A 30 17.10 11.16 -6.12
N SER A 31 15.88 11.42 -5.64
CA SER A 31 15.66 12.21 -4.43
C SER A 31 16.06 11.43 -3.17
N ASN A 32 16.19 12.14 -2.06
CA ASN A 32 16.35 11.53 -0.73
C ASN A 32 15.00 11.15 -0.10
N TRP A 33 13.96 10.94 -0.92
CA TRP A 33 12.67 10.55 -0.38
C TRP A 33 12.79 9.24 0.38
N THR A 34 12.19 9.20 1.57
CA THR A 34 12.12 7.99 2.39
C THR A 34 10.78 7.94 3.11
N CYS A 35 10.20 6.74 3.16
CA CYS A 35 8.98 6.53 3.92
C CYS A 35 9.28 6.69 5.41
N ILE A 36 8.59 7.63 6.08
CA ILE A 36 8.73 7.87 7.52
C ILE A 36 7.68 7.14 8.36
N TYR A 37 7.06 6.08 7.82
CA TYR A 37 6.16 5.23 8.61
C TYR A 37 6.88 4.71 9.87
N GLY A 38 6.20 4.77 11.02
CA GLY A 38 6.81 4.45 12.32
C GLY A 38 7.75 5.54 12.88
N ASN A 39 8.12 6.55 12.09
CA ASN A 39 9.05 7.63 12.46
C ASN A 39 8.35 9.01 12.40
N GLY A 40 7.13 9.10 12.95
CA GLY A 40 6.38 10.36 12.99
C GLY A 40 5.54 10.67 11.73
N CYS A 41 5.22 9.65 10.92
CA CYS A 41 4.28 9.79 9.81
C CYS A 41 2.96 10.43 10.24
N GLN A 42 2.53 11.47 9.52
CA GLN A 42 1.31 12.24 9.83
C GLN A 42 0.00 11.53 9.45
N GLY A 43 0.07 10.41 8.74
CA GLY A 43 -1.13 9.73 8.22
C GLY A 43 -1.63 10.32 6.91
N VAL A 44 -2.79 9.82 6.47
CA VAL A 44 -3.47 10.23 5.22
C VAL A 44 -4.89 10.75 5.47
N LEU A 45 -5.24 11.02 6.72
CA LEU A 45 -6.51 11.62 7.12
C LEU A 45 -6.53 13.13 6.78
N ASP A 46 -7.70 13.76 6.88
CA ASP A 46 -7.89 15.19 6.62
C ASP A 46 -6.99 16.08 7.50
N ASP A 47 -6.77 15.67 8.76
CA ASP A 47 -5.87 16.31 9.71
C ASP A 47 -4.69 15.38 10.07
N PRO A 48 -3.49 15.93 10.37
CA PRO A 48 -2.37 15.13 10.85
C PRO A 48 -2.72 14.35 12.12
N ALA A 49 -2.50 13.03 12.10
CA ALA A 49 -2.82 12.12 13.19
C ALA A 49 -1.67 11.14 13.51
N PRO A 50 -0.44 11.63 13.78
CA PRO A 50 0.72 10.77 14.04
C PRO A 50 0.54 9.85 15.25
N GLU A 51 -0.26 10.26 16.24
CA GLU A 51 -0.59 9.49 17.44
C GLU A 51 -1.40 8.23 17.15
N LEU A 52 -2.08 8.14 15.99
CA LEU A 52 -2.81 6.95 15.59
C LEU A 52 -1.90 5.87 15.00
N HIS A 53 -0.69 6.24 14.53
CA HIS A 53 0.29 5.35 13.90
C HIS A 53 -0.25 4.56 12.69
N GLN A 54 -1.33 5.05 12.06
CA GLN A 54 -1.99 4.33 10.96
C GLN A 54 -1.26 4.53 9.63
N GLY A 55 -0.65 5.70 9.40
CA GLY A 55 -0.01 6.00 8.11
C GLY A 55 -1.01 5.83 6.96
N CYS A 56 -0.60 5.16 5.88
CA CYS A 56 -1.49 4.82 4.76
C CYS A 56 -2.57 3.77 5.10
N CYS A 57 -2.53 3.14 6.28
CA CYS A 57 -3.52 2.12 6.66
C CYS A 57 -4.86 2.69 7.17
N SER A 58 -5.08 4.00 7.14
CA SER A 58 -6.29 4.62 7.72
C SER A 58 -7.61 4.19 7.07
N TYR A 59 -7.63 3.90 5.76
CA TYR A 59 -8.88 3.63 5.02
C TYR A 59 -9.10 2.16 4.64
N GLY A 60 -8.06 1.32 4.73
CA GLY A 60 -8.05 0.01 4.07
C GLY A 60 -7.28 0.05 2.75
N ALA A 61 -7.30 -1.06 2.02
CA ALA A 61 -6.62 -1.22 0.74
C ALA A 61 -7.58 -1.72 -0.33
N HIS A 62 -7.55 -1.07 -1.48
CA HIS A 62 -8.17 -1.56 -2.70
C HIS A 62 -7.24 -2.56 -3.39
N PHE A 63 -7.82 -3.51 -4.12
CA PHE A 63 -7.06 -4.41 -4.97
C PHE A 63 -7.03 -3.86 -6.39
N ILE A 64 -5.86 -3.90 -7.03
CA ILE A 64 -5.71 -3.36 -8.38
C ILE A 64 -6.37 -4.27 -9.44
N ASP A 65 -6.41 -5.57 -9.18
CA ASP A 65 -7.02 -6.58 -10.05
C ASP A 65 -7.38 -7.86 -9.26
N LYS A 66 -7.77 -8.92 -9.99
CA LYS A 66 -8.16 -10.20 -9.38
C LYS A 66 -6.94 -11.01 -8.93
N GLU A 67 -5.81 -10.80 -9.58
CA GLU A 67 -4.53 -11.44 -9.32
C GLU A 67 -3.97 -10.97 -7.98
N ASP A 68 -4.02 -9.67 -7.69
CA ASP A 68 -3.71 -9.03 -6.40
C ASP A 68 -4.61 -9.59 -5.29
N LEU A 69 -5.94 -9.60 -5.48
CA LEU A 69 -6.84 -10.20 -4.50
C LEU A 69 -6.53 -11.70 -4.26
N SER A 70 -6.18 -12.43 -5.31
CA SER A 70 -5.82 -13.85 -5.23
C SER A 70 -4.52 -14.09 -4.47
N SER A 71 -3.51 -13.24 -4.66
CA SER A 71 -2.24 -13.29 -3.92
C SER A 71 -2.49 -13.02 -2.43
N VAL A 72 -3.24 -11.96 -2.10
CA VAL A 72 -3.56 -11.58 -0.72
C VAL A 72 -4.39 -12.66 -0.02
N LYS A 73 -5.34 -13.31 -0.72
CA LYS A 73 -6.08 -14.46 -0.18
C LYS A 73 -5.17 -15.61 0.24
N LYS A 74 -4.03 -15.82 -0.44
CA LYS A 74 -3.02 -16.82 -0.04
C LYS A 74 -2.26 -16.34 1.20
N SER A 75 -1.86 -15.08 1.23
CA SER A 75 -1.15 -14.46 2.35
C SER A 75 -1.97 -14.46 3.64
N VAL A 76 -3.28 -14.17 3.57
CA VAL A 76 -4.18 -14.17 4.74
C VAL A 76 -4.23 -15.54 5.42
N LYS A 77 -4.20 -16.63 4.65
CA LYS A 77 -4.19 -18.00 5.21
C LYS A 77 -2.92 -18.35 5.99
N ARG A 78 -1.86 -17.55 5.83
CA ARG A 78 -0.57 -17.73 6.48
C ARG A 78 -0.40 -16.82 7.71
N LEU A 79 -1.32 -15.87 7.91
CA LEU A 79 -1.34 -15.05 9.13
C LEU A 79 -1.71 -15.90 10.33
N THR A 80 -1.30 -15.43 11.50
CA THR A 80 -1.51 -16.11 12.79
C THR A 80 -1.87 -15.08 13.86
N PRO A 81 -2.47 -15.49 15.00
CA PRO A 81 -2.73 -14.57 16.12
C PRO A 81 -1.47 -13.84 16.62
N GLU A 82 -0.28 -14.42 16.42
CA GLU A 82 1.00 -13.84 16.83
C GLU A 82 1.38 -12.63 15.98
N ASN A 83 1.04 -12.60 14.69
CA ASN A 83 1.39 -11.50 13.78
C ASN A 83 0.21 -10.63 13.36
N TRP A 84 -1.03 -10.99 13.75
CA TRP A 84 -2.22 -10.24 13.39
C TRP A 84 -3.14 -10.02 14.59
N GLN A 85 -3.16 -8.79 15.13
CA GLN A 85 -3.96 -8.41 16.30
C GLN A 85 -5.46 -8.69 16.13
N ASN A 86 -5.98 -8.54 14.91
CA ASN A 86 -7.40 -8.71 14.61
C ASN A 86 -7.70 -10.08 13.99
N PHE A 87 -6.84 -11.08 14.20
CA PHE A 87 -6.92 -12.41 13.59
C PHE A 87 -8.33 -13.01 13.66
N ASP A 88 -8.90 -13.13 14.86
CA ASP A 88 -10.22 -13.72 15.06
C ASP A 88 -11.33 -12.93 14.36
N ARG A 89 -11.23 -11.60 14.38
CA ARG A 89 -12.21 -10.70 13.77
C ARG A 89 -12.21 -10.81 12.25
N GLY A 90 -11.04 -11.00 11.66
CA GLY A 90 -10.84 -11.11 10.22
C GLY A 90 -11.20 -12.48 9.63
N GLN A 91 -11.42 -13.51 10.46
CA GLN A 91 -11.78 -14.85 9.99
C GLN A 91 -13.09 -14.90 9.20
N ASN A 92 -13.32 -16.04 8.52
CA ASN A 92 -14.54 -16.31 7.75
C ASN A 92 -14.82 -15.27 6.65
N GLY A 93 -13.77 -14.66 6.11
CA GLY A 93 -13.86 -13.65 5.05
C GLY A 93 -14.20 -12.25 5.55
N ASN A 94 -14.32 -12.02 6.86
CA ASN A 94 -14.63 -10.70 7.43
C ASN A 94 -13.55 -9.63 7.18
N TRP A 95 -12.36 -10.04 6.75
CA TRP A 95 -11.30 -9.12 6.31
C TRP A 95 -11.55 -8.51 4.92
N LEU A 96 -12.45 -9.10 4.12
CA LEU A 96 -12.78 -8.67 2.77
C LEU A 96 -14.14 -7.97 2.76
N GLY A 97 -14.17 -6.76 2.25
CA GLY A 97 -15.35 -5.92 2.11
C GLY A 97 -15.62 -5.53 0.65
N LYS A 98 -16.69 -4.78 0.47
CA LYS A 98 -17.12 -4.23 -0.81
C LYS A 98 -17.35 -2.73 -0.68
N GLU A 99 -16.87 -1.98 -1.65
CA GLU A 99 -17.20 -0.56 -1.80
C GLU A 99 -18.57 -0.37 -2.47
N LYS A 100 -19.04 0.88 -2.51
CA LYS A 100 -20.33 1.25 -3.11
C LYS A 100 -20.44 0.89 -4.59
N ASP A 101 -19.32 0.89 -5.31
CA ASP A 101 -19.23 0.52 -6.72
C ASP A 101 -19.07 -0.99 -6.94
N GLY A 102 -18.99 -1.79 -5.86
CA GLY A 102 -18.83 -3.24 -5.90
C GLY A 102 -17.38 -3.72 -6.01
N SER A 103 -16.39 -2.81 -6.00
CA SER A 103 -14.97 -3.18 -5.92
C SER A 103 -14.65 -3.85 -4.58
N ASP A 104 -13.70 -4.79 -4.60
CA ASP A 104 -13.22 -5.48 -3.41
C ASP A 104 -12.21 -4.62 -2.66
N VAL A 105 -12.33 -4.57 -1.33
CA VAL A 105 -11.43 -3.82 -0.44
C VAL A 105 -11.16 -4.60 0.84
N THR A 106 -10.05 -4.33 1.51
CA THR A 106 -9.91 -4.80 2.90
C THR A 106 -10.89 -4.05 3.80
N THR A 107 -11.53 -4.73 4.74
CA THR A 107 -12.41 -4.07 5.71
C THR A 107 -11.61 -3.18 6.66
N SER A 108 -12.31 -2.20 7.24
CA SER A 108 -11.78 -1.35 8.30
C SER A 108 -12.36 -1.75 9.66
N TYR A 109 -11.53 -1.73 10.69
CA TYR A 109 -11.90 -2.01 12.07
C TYR A 109 -11.26 -1.00 13.02
N LYS A 110 -12.09 -0.38 13.87
CA LYS A 110 -11.69 0.71 14.78
C LYS A 110 -10.95 1.83 14.07
N GLY A 111 -11.42 2.22 12.88
CA GLY A 111 -10.88 3.36 12.12
C GLY A 111 -9.52 3.14 11.46
N ALA A 112 -9.12 1.89 11.19
CA ALA A 112 -7.98 1.56 10.36
C ALA A 112 -8.25 0.25 9.60
N CYS A 113 -7.41 -0.07 8.61
CA CYS A 113 -7.40 -1.37 7.94
C CYS A 113 -7.42 -2.53 8.94
N ILE A 114 -8.20 -3.59 8.68
CA ILE A 114 -8.29 -4.78 9.53
C ILE A 114 -6.92 -5.45 9.79
N PHE A 115 -5.95 -5.28 8.88
CA PHE A 115 -4.59 -5.81 9.01
C PHE A 115 -3.61 -4.87 9.73
N HIS A 116 -4.08 -3.73 10.25
CA HIS A 116 -3.25 -2.83 11.04
C HIS A 116 -3.22 -3.28 12.52
N ASN A 117 -2.02 -3.65 12.97
CA ASN A 117 -1.68 -3.89 14.36
C ASN A 117 -1.35 -2.55 15.04
N ARG A 118 -1.92 -2.34 16.23
CA ARG A 118 -1.71 -1.15 17.05
C ARG A 118 -0.34 -1.16 17.74
N PRO A 119 0.15 0.02 18.20
CA PRO A 119 1.46 0.14 18.86
C PRO A 119 1.69 -0.77 20.06
N ASP A 120 0.63 -1.15 20.77
CA ASP A 120 0.67 -1.99 21.98
C ASP A 120 0.59 -3.50 21.69
N PHE A 121 0.49 -3.91 20.42
CA PHE A 121 0.43 -5.31 20.05
C PHE A 121 1.81 -5.99 20.16
N GLU A 122 1.90 -7.09 20.90
CA GLU A 122 3.15 -7.83 21.17
C GLU A 122 3.82 -8.33 19.88
N GLY A 123 3.04 -8.73 18.87
CA GLY A 123 3.53 -9.13 17.56
C GLY A 123 4.10 -8.00 16.71
N GLY A 124 4.10 -6.77 17.19
CA GLY A 124 4.66 -5.61 16.50
C GLY A 124 3.61 -4.76 15.77
N MET A 125 3.86 -3.46 15.78
CA MET A 125 2.97 -2.47 15.19
C MET A 125 3.05 -2.42 13.66
N GLY A 126 1.95 -2.01 13.03
CA GLY A 126 1.88 -1.82 11.59
C GLY A 126 1.17 -2.96 10.86
N CYS A 127 1.54 -3.22 9.62
CA CYS A 127 0.81 -4.18 8.78
C CYS A 127 1.13 -5.62 9.19
N ALA A 128 0.10 -6.43 9.50
CA ALA A 128 0.25 -7.85 9.84
C ALA A 128 1.00 -8.65 8.77
N PHE A 129 0.76 -8.37 7.48
CA PHE A 129 1.52 -8.99 6.39
C PHE A 129 3.01 -8.65 6.42
N HIS A 130 3.37 -7.45 6.86
CA HIS A 130 4.76 -7.05 6.97
C HIS A 130 5.49 -7.82 8.07
N VAL A 131 4.86 -7.92 9.25
CA VAL A 131 5.35 -8.69 10.37
C VAL A 131 5.51 -10.15 9.96
N ALA A 132 4.43 -10.76 9.46
CA ALA A 132 4.42 -12.17 9.07
C ALA A 132 5.47 -12.51 7.99
N ALA A 133 5.62 -11.65 6.97
CA ALA A 133 6.64 -11.83 5.95
C ALA A 133 8.06 -11.74 6.53
N SER A 134 8.29 -10.78 7.42
CA SER A 134 9.59 -10.61 8.08
C SER A 134 9.95 -11.82 8.95
N ASP A 135 8.99 -12.33 9.73
CA ASP A 135 9.16 -13.55 10.53
C ASP A 135 9.44 -14.79 9.66
N ALA A 136 8.82 -14.85 8.49
CA ALA A 136 9.05 -15.92 7.51
C ALA A 136 10.36 -15.76 6.71
N GLY A 137 11.07 -14.63 6.84
CA GLY A 137 12.24 -14.32 6.01
C GLY A 137 11.90 -14.08 4.53
N GLU A 138 10.66 -13.69 4.25
CA GLU A 138 10.13 -13.46 2.90
C GLU A 138 9.96 -11.96 2.60
N ARG A 139 9.87 -11.62 1.32
CA ARG A 139 9.72 -10.23 0.89
C ARG A 139 8.30 -9.73 1.21
N PRO A 140 8.12 -8.64 1.99
CA PRO A 140 6.78 -8.15 2.35
C PRO A 140 5.89 -7.70 1.17
N MET A 141 6.48 -7.34 0.04
CA MET A 141 5.73 -6.97 -1.17
C MET A 141 4.96 -8.16 -1.74
N ASP A 142 5.46 -9.38 -1.55
CA ASP A 142 4.80 -10.59 -2.06
C ASP A 142 3.62 -11.02 -1.17
N TRP A 143 3.43 -10.36 -0.02
CA TRP A 143 2.38 -10.67 0.96
C TRP A 143 1.25 -9.65 0.99
N LYS A 144 1.57 -8.38 0.72
CA LYS A 144 0.68 -7.23 0.87
C LYS A 144 -0.15 -7.00 -0.39
N PRO A 145 -1.32 -6.35 -0.27
CA PRO A 145 -2.00 -5.77 -1.43
C PRO A 145 -1.07 -4.81 -2.17
N ASP A 146 -1.19 -4.76 -3.50
CA ASP A 146 -0.23 -4.04 -4.33
C ASP A 146 -0.18 -2.54 -4.03
N VAL A 147 -1.34 -1.92 -3.83
CA VAL A 147 -1.44 -0.51 -3.45
C VAL A 147 -0.69 -0.16 -2.17
N CYS A 148 -0.52 -1.12 -1.24
CA CYS A 148 0.12 -0.87 0.04
C CYS A 148 1.65 -0.75 -0.06
N TRP A 149 2.28 -1.41 -1.04
CA TRP A 149 3.74 -1.32 -1.23
C TRP A 149 4.14 -0.39 -2.37
N GLN A 150 3.22 -0.06 -3.28
CA GLN A 150 3.49 0.88 -4.38
C GLN A 150 3.76 2.30 -3.89
N VAL A 151 3.14 2.75 -2.80
CA VAL A 151 3.41 4.10 -2.23
C VAL A 151 4.91 4.25 -1.92
N PRO A 152 5.59 5.26 -2.49
CA PRO A 152 5.07 6.54 -3.02
C PRO A 152 4.93 6.60 -4.55
N LEU A 153 5.21 5.50 -5.25
CA LEU A 153 5.17 5.46 -6.71
C LEU A 153 3.73 5.62 -7.18
N ARG A 154 3.54 6.59 -8.08
CA ARG A 154 2.29 6.80 -8.81
C ARG A 154 2.52 6.38 -10.25
N LEU A 155 1.73 5.41 -10.71
CA LEU A 155 1.69 5.00 -12.11
C LEU A 155 0.44 5.59 -12.75
N GLU A 156 0.62 6.26 -13.88
CA GLU A 156 -0.48 6.76 -14.71
C GLU A 156 -0.33 6.19 -16.11
N GLN A 157 -1.46 5.87 -16.73
CA GLN A 157 -1.53 5.37 -18.10
C GLN A 157 -2.39 6.33 -18.90
N HIS A 158 -1.84 6.82 -20.00
CA HIS A 158 -2.52 7.69 -20.95
C HIS A 158 -2.56 6.96 -22.30
N GLN A 159 -3.74 6.89 -22.90
CA GLN A 159 -3.92 6.38 -24.25
C GLN A 159 -4.14 7.58 -25.15
N GLU A 160 -3.30 7.75 -26.17
CA GLU A 160 -3.52 8.78 -27.19
C GLU A 160 -4.58 8.25 -28.16
N ASP A 161 -5.68 8.99 -28.32
CA ASP A 161 -6.70 8.66 -29.31
C ASP A 161 -6.13 8.96 -30.71
N GLU A 162 -6.22 8.00 -31.63
CA GLU A 162 -5.91 8.23 -33.05
C GLU A 162 -7.03 9.07 -33.69
N ASP A 163 -6.81 10.39 -33.82
CA ASP A 163 -7.62 11.26 -34.69
C ASP A 163 -7.41 10.96 -36.19
#